data_AF-A0A1B1BQ83-F1
#
_entry.id   AF-A0A1B1BQ83-F1
#
_cell.length_a   1.000
_cell.length_b   1.000
_cell.length_c   1.000
_cell.angle_alpha   90.00
_cell.angle_beta   90.00
_cell.angle_gamma   90.00
#
_symmetry.space_group_name_H-M   'P 1'
#
loop_
_entity.id
_entity.type
_entity.pdbx_description
1 polymer ?
#
loop_
_entity_poly.entity_id
_entity_poly.type
_entity_poly.pdbx_seq_one_letter_code
_entity_poly.pdbx_strand_id
1 'polypeptide(L)'
;MSRGDYVRWNVVPWPLFDAAGGRRVPNADDLDDAQPALAAVIALMPSLTSIVTFGATALTGIMRYYTLHAQPVIVPVLAAPHPSPANGHRRAENHVRAVNALRRSLR
;
A
#
# COMPACT_ATOMS: atom_id res chain seq x y z
N MET A 1 -17.22 5.63 -6.13
CA MET A 1 -15.94 6.23 -5.71
C MET A 1 -15.55 7.28 -6.72
N SER A 2 -15.67 8.55 -6.34
CA SER A 2 -15.10 9.67 -7.07
C SER A 2 -13.58 9.71 -6.86
N ARG A 3 -12.87 10.52 -7.64
CA ARG A 3 -11.41 10.73 -7.44
C ARG A 3 -11.08 11.44 -6.13
N GLY A 4 -12.04 12.11 -5.49
CA GLY A 4 -11.84 12.78 -4.20
C GLY A 4 -11.98 11.85 -2.99
N ASP A 5 -12.53 10.64 -3.18
CA ASP A 5 -12.84 9.73 -2.08
C ASP A 5 -11.63 8.88 -1.64
N TYR A 6 -10.50 8.96 -2.37
CA TYR A 6 -9.32 8.13 -2.11
C TYR A 6 -8.01 8.81 -2.46
N VAL A 7 -6.96 8.41 -1.76
CA VAL A 7 -5.56 8.77 -2.07
C VAL A 7 -4.83 7.51 -2.54
N ARG A 8 -4.03 7.65 -3.61
CA ARG A 8 -3.08 6.61 -4.03
C ARG A 8 -1.72 6.96 -3.48
N TRP A 9 -1.12 6.02 -2.76
CA TRP A 9 0.18 6.20 -2.12
C TRP A 9 1.01 4.93 -2.27
N ASN A 10 2.31 5.08 -2.50
CA ASN A 10 3.26 3.98 -2.43
C ASN A 10 3.90 3.97 -1.04
N VAL A 11 3.98 2.79 -0.43
CA VAL A 11 4.58 2.64 0.90
C VAL A 11 6.02 3.15 0.97
N VAL A 12 6.77 3.03 -0.14
CA VAL A 12 8.01 3.77 -0.40
C VAL A 12 7.71 4.82 -1.47
N PRO A 13 7.69 6.12 -1.14
CA PRO A 13 7.20 7.15 -2.07
C PRO A 13 8.25 7.66 -3.07
N TRP A 14 9.50 7.20 -2.97
CA TRP A 14 10.58 7.53 -3.91
C TRP A 14 11.00 6.33 -4.78
N PRO A 15 11.58 6.57 -5.96
CA PRO A 15 12.14 5.50 -6.78
C PRO A 15 13.37 4.86 -6.11
N LEU A 16 13.54 3.56 -6.31
CA LEU A 16 14.67 2.79 -5.81
C LEU A 16 15.46 2.20 -6.97
N PHE A 17 16.78 2.27 -6.86
CA PHE A 17 17.72 1.77 -7.87
C PHE A 17 18.72 0.78 -7.26
N ASP A 18 19.15 -0.20 -8.05
CA ASP A 18 20.28 -1.07 -7.74
C ASP A 18 21.63 -0.40 -8.08
N ALA A 19 22.73 -1.08 -7.78
CA ALA A 19 24.08 -0.56 -8.03
C ALA A 19 24.39 -0.32 -9.52
N ALA A 20 23.66 -0.99 -10.43
CA ALA A 20 23.78 -0.81 -11.87
C ALA A 20 22.83 0.28 -12.41
N GLY A 21 22.05 0.95 -11.55
CA GLY A 21 21.07 1.96 -11.93
C GLY A 21 19.73 1.41 -12.42
N GLY A 22 19.50 0.10 -12.31
CA GLY A 22 18.23 -0.56 -12.62
C GLY A 22 17.19 -0.32 -11.52
N ARG A 23 15.89 -0.25 -11.86
CA ARG A 23 14.82 -0.17 -10.85
C ARG A 23 14.79 -1.46 -10.03
N ARG A 24 14.76 -1.33 -8.70
CA ARG A 24 14.65 -2.48 -7.79
C ARG A 24 13.38 -2.45 -6.94
N VAL A 25 13.03 -3.61 -6.41
CA VAL A 25 11.93 -3.77 -5.44
C VAL A 25 12.41 -3.28 -4.06
N PRO A 26 11.53 -2.66 -3.24
CA PRO A 26 11.87 -2.31 -1.86
C PRO A 26 12.23 -3.52 -1.00
N ASN A 27 13.20 -3.35 -0.12
CA ASN A 27 13.57 -4.28 0.95
C ASN A 27 13.00 -3.79 2.31
N ALA A 28 13.43 -4.42 3.42
CA ALA A 28 12.98 -4.03 4.75
C ALA A 28 13.48 -2.64 5.18
N ASP A 29 14.74 -2.31 4.89
CA ASP A 29 15.34 -1.02 5.24
C ASP A 29 14.62 0.14 4.53
N ASP A 30 14.26 -0.04 3.25
CA ASP A 30 13.49 0.97 2.51
C ASP A 30 12.11 1.22 3.14
N LEU A 31 11.49 0.18 3.72
CA LEU A 31 10.21 0.32 4.43
C LEU A 31 10.38 1.05 5.76
N ASP A 32 11.52 0.88 6.42
CA ASP A 32 11.84 1.57 7.67
C ASP A 32 12.12 3.05 7.42
N ASP A 33 12.89 3.35 6.38
CA ASP A 33 13.16 4.72 5.95
C ASP A 33 11.87 5.44 5.52
N ALA A 34 10.93 4.72 4.90
CA ALA A 34 9.66 5.28 4.43
C ALA A 34 8.56 5.36 5.50
N GLN A 35 8.75 4.71 6.67
CA GLN A 35 7.75 4.67 7.73
C GLN A 35 7.29 6.06 8.18
N PRO A 36 8.17 7.07 8.39
CA PRO A 36 7.75 8.40 8.81
C PRO A 36 6.86 9.08 7.77
N ALA A 37 7.14 8.89 6.47
CA ALA A 37 6.32 9.45 5.40
C ALA A 37 4.92 8.81 5.35
N LEU A 38 4.84 7.49 5.57
CA LEU A 38 3.56 6.78 5.69
C LEU A 38 2.75 7.28 6.90
N ALA A 39 3.39 7.47 8.06
CA ALA A 39 2.72 7.99 9.25
C ALA A 39 2.19 9.41 9.02
N ALA A 40 3.01 10.28 8.40
CA ALA A 40 2.62 11.65 8.09
C ALA A 40 1.41 11.72 7.15
N VAL A 41 1.38 10.92 6.08
CA VAL A 41 0.23 10.93 5.14
C VAL A 41 -1.04 10.41 5.81
N ILE A 42 -0.96 9.37 6.65
CA ILE A 42 -2.12 8.87 7.40
C ILE A 42 -2.65 9.93 8.37
N ALA A 43 -1.76 10.65 9.06
CA ALA A 43 -2.16 11.72 9.99
C ALA A 43 -2.90 12.88 9.30
N LEU A 44 -2.65 13.12 8.01
CA LEU A 44 -3.36 14.13 7.21
C LEU A 44 -4.76 13.69 6.77
N MET A 45 -5.16 12.44 7.05
CA MET A 45 -6.44 11.86 6.67
C MET A 45 -7.28 11.49 7.90
N PRO A 46 -7.80 12.48 8.66
CA PRO A 46 -8.55 12.22 9.89
C PRO A 46 -9.85 11.44 9.66
N SER A 47 -10.36 11.43 8.43
CA SER A 47 -11.54 10.68 8.00
C SER A 47 -11.20 9.37 7.27
N LEU A 48 -9.96 8.87 7.39
CA LEU A 48 -9.57 7.59 6.80
C LEU A 48 -10.39 6.46 7.43
N THR A 49 -11.14 5.71 6.62
CA THR A 49 -12.00 4.61 7.10
C THR A 49 -11.47 3.23 6.75
N SER A 50 -10.61 3.10 5.75
CA SER A 50 -10.06 1.82 5.30
C SER A 50 -8.79 2.02 4.46
N ILE A 51 -7.99 0.96 4.34
CA ILE A 51 -6.80 0.92 3.49
C ILE A 51 -6.87 -0.29 2.56
N VAL A 52 -6.57 -0.08 1.28
CA VAL A 52 -6.44 -1.16 0.30
C VAL A 52 -4.99 -1.27 -0.13
N THR A 53 -4.35 -2.41 0.16
CA THR A 53 -2.93 -2.64 -0.19
C THR A 53 -2.82 -3.49 -1.44
N PHE A 54 -1.92 -3.12 -2.34
CA PHE A 54 -1.62 -3.90 -3.54
C PHE A 54 -0.24 -4.54 -3.43
N GLY A 55 -0.20 -5.88 -3.31
CA GLY A 55 1.04 -6.64 -3.15
C GLY A 55 1.54 -6.77 -1.71
N ALA A 56 2.47 -7.70 -1.53
CA ALA A 56 3.00 -8.05 -0.20
C ALA A 56 3.74 -6.89 0.46
N THR A 57 4.57 -6.15 -0.30
CA THR A 57 5.34 -5.01 0.22
C THR A 57 4.44 -3.92 0.83
N ALA A 58 3.33 -3.58 0.15
CA ALA A 58 2.38 -2.60 0.67
C ALA A 58 1.69 -3.10 1.95
N LEU A 59 1.28 -4.37 1.98
CA LEU A 59 0.70 -4.97 3.18
C LEU A 59 1.69 -4.97 4.35
N THR A 60 2.93 -5.38 4.11
CA THR A 60 3.99 -5.41 5.12
C THR A 60 4.21 -4.02 5.73
N GLY A 61 4.34 -2.96 4.93
CA GLY A 61 4.58 -1.63 5.50
C GLY A 61 3.39 -1.07 6.28
N ILE A 62 2.14 -1.38 5.90
CA ILE A 62 0.97 -1.04 6.74
C ILE A 62 0.97 -1.84 8.05
N MET A 63 1.29 -3.13 8.01
CA MET A 63 1.39 -3.93 9.23
C MET A 63 2.51 -3.45 10.14
N ARG A 64 3.67 -3.06 9.60
CA ARG A 64 4.76 -2.41 10.36
C ARG A 64 4.29 -1.10 10.98
N TYR A 65 3.56 -0.26 10.24
CA TYR A 65 2.97 0.95 10.81
C TYR A 65 2.03 0.63 11.98
N TYR A 66 1.15 -0.37 11.85
CA TYR A 66 0.24 -0.78 12.92
C TYR A 66 0.95 -1.35 14.15
N THR A 67 2.09 -2.00 14.01
CA THR A 67 2.74 -2.72 15.11
C THR A 67 3.96 -2.02 15.70
N LEU A 68 4.56 -1.05 14.99
CA LEU A 68 5.77 -0.35 15.43
C LEU A 68 5.54 1.14 15.73
N HIS A 69 4.52 1.77 15.14
CA HIS A 69 4.22 3.17 15.45
C HIS A 69 3.60 3.29 16.85
N ALA A 70 4.02 4.29 17.63
CA ALA A 70 3.58 4.43 19.03
C ALA A 70 2.06 4.66 19.18
N GLN A 71 1.45 5.37 18.22
CA GLN A 71 0.02 5.68 18.21
C GLN A 71 -0.51 5.55 16.78
N PRO A 72 -0.73 4.33 16.27
CA PRO A 72 -1.17 4.12 14.91
C PRO A 72 -2.67 4.41 14.76
N VAL A 73 -3.07 5.00 13.62
CA VAL A 73 -4.47 5.02 13.20
C VAL A 73 -4.78 3.65 12.58
N ILE A 74 -5.54 2.83 13.30
CA ILE A 74 -5.89 1.48 12.87
C ILE A 74 -7.26 1.51 12.18
N VAL A 75 -7.26 1.15 10.90
CA VAL A 75 -8.47 0.95 10.09
C VAL A 75 -8.47 -0.43 9.42
N PRO A 76 -9.63 -0.95 8.98
CA PRO A 76 -9.68 -2.17 8.18
C PRO A 76 -8.74 -2.13 6.97
N VAL A 77 -7.99 -3.23 6.77
CA VAL A 77 -7.08 -3.40 5.63
C VAL A 77 -7.59 -4.51 4.71
N LEU A 78 -7.74 -4.22 3.42
CA LEU A 78 -8.06 -5.19 2.38
C LEU A 78 -6.87 -5.38 1.45
N ALA A 79 -6.25 -6.57 1.49
CA ALA A 79 -5.12 -6.89 0.65
C ALA A 79 -5.55 -7.46 -0.71
N ALA A 80 -5.04 -6.87 -1.78
CA ALA A 80 -5.22 -7.30 -3.16
C ALA A 80 -3.88 -7.63 -3.84
N PRO A 81 -3.86 -8.51 -4.85
CA PRO A 81 -2.66 -8.76 -5.65
C PRO A 81 -2.17 -7.48 -6.34
N HIS A 82 -0.84 -7.32 -6.46
CA HIS A 82 -0.26 -6.16 -7.14
C HIS A 82 -0.62 -6.17 -8.64
N PRO A 83 -1.04 -5.03 -9.23
CA PRO A 83 -1.51 -4.96 -10.61
C PRO A 83 -0.40 -5.05 -11.68
N SER A 84 0.87 -5.08 -11.28
CA SER A 84 2.02 -5.14 -12.23
C SER A 84 1.98 -6.39 -13.13
N PRO A 85 2.39 -6.26 -14.42
CA PRO A 85 2.38 -7.34 -15.42
C PRO A 85 3.15 -8.61 -15.03
N ALA A 86 4.09 -8.53 -14.08
CA ALA A 86 4.92 -9.67 -13.66
C ALA A 86 4.11 -10.89 -13.15
N ASN A 87 2.81 -10.71 -12.82
CA ASN A 87 1.91 -11.75 -12.31
C ASN A 87 0.91 -12.28 -13.37
N GLY A 88 1.33 -12.38 -14.64
CA GLY A 88 0.46 -12.60 -15.80
C GLY A 88 -0.42 -13.86 -15.79
N HIS A 89 -0.08 -14.88 -15.01
CA HIS A 89 -0.78 -16.18 -15.04
C HIS A 89 -2.20 -16.16 -14.44
N ARG A 90 -2.58 -15.14 -13.66
CA ARG A 90 -3.92 -15.04 -13.02
C ARG A 90 -4.57 -13.67 -13.14
N ARG A 91 -4.40 -13.02 -14.31
CA ARG A 91 -4.88 -11.63 -14.54
C ARG A 91 -6.36 -11.43 -14.22
N ALA A 92 -7.23 -12.37 -14.61
CA ALA A 92 -8.67 -12.28 -14.36
C ALA A 92 -9.01 -12.35 -12.86
N GLU A 93 -8.46 -13.33 -12.13
CA GLU A 93 -8.64 -13.46 -10.68
C GLU A 93 -8.11 -12.21 -9.95
N ASN A 94 -6.91 -11.75 -10.31
CA ASN A 94 -6.29 -10.57 -9.70
C ASN A 94 -7.14 -9.31 -9.91
N HIS A 95 -7.72 -9.15 -11.10
CA HIS A 95 -8.63 -8.06 -11.38
C HIS A 95 -9.89 -8.11 -10.51
N VAL A 96 -10.54 -9.29 -10.42
CA VAL A 96 -11.73 -9.48 -9.56
C VAL A 96 -11.41 -9.18 -8.09
N ARG A 97 -10.26 -9.66 -7.59
CA ARG A 97 -9.81 -9.40 -6.21
C ARG A 97 -9.57 -7.91 -5.95
N ALA A 98 -8.91 -7.21 -6.88
CA ALA A 98 -8.67 -5.77 -6.79
C ALA A 98 -9.99 -4.96 -6.77
N VAL A 99 -10.91 -5.25 -7.70
CA VAL A 99 -12.21 -4.58 -7.77
C VAL A 99 -13.04 -4.84 -6.51
N ASN A 100 -13.06 -6.07 -6.02
CA ASN A 100 -13.81 -6.43 -4.82
C ASN A 100 -13.22 -5.78 -3.56
N ALA A 101 -11.89 -5.68 -3.43
CA ALA A 101 -11.26 -4.98 -2.33
C ALA A 101 -11.67 -3.50 -2.30
N LEU A 102 -11.56 -2.80 -3.44
CA LEU A 102 -11.97 -1.40 -3.55
C LEU A 102 -13.47 -1.21 -3.24
N ARG A 103 -14.35 -2.05 -3.80
CA ARG A 103 -15.80 -1.95 -3.53
C ARG A 103 -16.17 -2.18 -2.07
N ARG A 104 -15.46 -3.09 -1.38
CA ARG A 104 -15.70 -3.42 0.03
C ARG A 104 -15.10 -2.39 0.98
N SER A 105 -14.07 -1.65 0.55
CA SER A 105 -13.44 -0.58 1.35
C SER A 105 -14.33 0.65 1.57
N LEU A 106 -15.42 0.77 0.81
CA LEU A 106 -16.38 1.88 0.85
C LEU A 106 -17.57 1.62 1.78
N ARG A 107 -17.59 0.49 2.49
CA ARG A 107 -18.71 0.07 3.33
C ARG A 107 -18.43 0.33 4.80
#